data_AF-A0A832IAX0-F1
#
_entry.id   AF-A0A832IAX0-F1
#
_cell.length_a   1.000
_cell.length_b   1.000
_cell.length_c   1.000
_cell.angle_alpha   90.00
_cell.angle_beta   90.00
_cell.angle_gamma   90.00
#
_symmetry.space_group_name_H-M   'P 1'
#
loop_
_entity.id
_entity.type
_entity.pdbx_description
1 polymer ?
#
loop_
_entity_poly.entity_id
_entity_poly.type
_entity_poly.pdbx_seq_one_letter_code
_entity_poly.pdbx_strand_id
1 'polypeptide(L)'
;MDLGPPRLRWSFSRLALRSPHHARIRERIDFVRRFFPELDGVTVRVGLARKPGVLGWGSLDPGRPAIWIRPRRLEYFTIAHELTHLLQARGLVPRGERACDLWTLARSPLVVDVPPAYLRLPRELRRRRRLDAAEATLLSASARRAIEARARGDRRYLANFEREVQAALAAPRRPALAPAAARA
;
A
#
# COMPACT_ATOMS: atom_id res chain seq x y z
N MET A 1 23.73 -23.23 13.96
CA MET A 1 23.35 -22.48 12.74
C MET A 1 23.80 -21.05 12.94
N ASP A 2 24.93 -20.69 12.33
CA ASP A 2 25.48 -19.35 12.40
C ASP A 2 24.72 -18.45 11.41
N LEU A 3 23.63 -17.85 11.90
CA LEU A 3 22.92 -16.80 11.17
C LEU A 3 23.80 -15.56 11.28
N GLY A 4 24.70 -15.38 10.31
CA GLY A 4 25.57 -14.20 10.21
C GLY A 4 24.80 -12.89 10.46
N PRO A 5 25.51 -11.77 10.72
CA PRO A 5 24.94 -10.57 11.31
C PRO A 5 23.63 -10.16 10.61
N PRO A 6 22.57 -9.83 11.37
CA PRO A 6 21.27 -9.55 10.80
C PRO A 6 21.40 -8.47 9.73
N ARG A 7 21.10 -8.83 8.48
CA ARG A 7 21.14 -7.89 7.37
C ARG A 7 20.16 -6.75 7.68
N LEU A 8 20.67 -5.53 7.70
CA LEU A 8 19.86 -4.35 7.97
C LEU A 8 18.75 -4.25 6.92
N ARG A 9 17.50 -4.15 7.36
CA ARG A 9 16.35 -3.97 6.45
C ARG A 9 16.40 -2.63 5.71
N TRP A 10 17.02 -1.63 6.33
CA TRP A 10 17.09 -0.26 5.85
C TRP A 10 18.50 0.30 5.85
N SER A 11 18.81 1.10 4.83
CA SER A 11 19.92 2.06 4.87
C SER A 11 19.36 3.46 4.70
N PHE A 12 19.72 4.41 5.56
CA PHE A 12 19.16 5.76 5.50
C PHE A 12 20.12 6.72 4.83
N SER A 13 19.58 7.64 4.03
CA SER A 13 20.35 8.80 3.57
C SER A 13 20.71 9.69 4.77
N ARG A 14 21.81 10.47 4.65
CA ARG A 14 22.23 11.43 5.68
C ARG A 14 21.09 12.41 6.08
N LEU A 15 20.28 12.82 5.11
CA LEU A 15 19.13 13.69 5.36
C LEU A 15 18.01 12.99 6.14
N ALA A 16 17.73 11.72 5.84
CA ALA A 16 16.73 10.95 6.57
C ALA A 16 17.18 10.69 8.02
N LEU A 17 18.46 10.38 8.25
CA LEU A 17 19.02 10.21 9.59
C LEU A 17 18.93 11.47 10.45
N ARG A 18 19.18 12.65 9.85
CA ARG A 18 19.12 13.94 10.54
C ARG A 18 17.71 14.53 10.65
N SER A 19 16.69 13.83 10.14
CA SER A 19 15.33 14.34 10.17
C SER A 19 14.77 14.31 11.59
N PRO A 20 14.07 15.37 12.06
CA PRO A 20 13.33 15.30 13.32
C PRO A 20 12.22 14.23 13.29
N HIS A 21 11.84 13.76 12.09
CA HIS A 21 10.82 12.72 11.90
C HIS A 21 11.42 11.31 11.78
N HIS A 22 12.74 11.12 11.94
CA HIS A 22 13.43 9.85 11.70
C HIS A 22 12.80 8.67 12.48
N ALA A 23 12.48 8.85 13.77
CA ALA A 23 11.88 7.80 14.58
C ALA A 23 10.51 7.35 14.02
N ARG A 24 9.64 8.32 13.69
CA ARG A 24 8.32 8.07 13.10
C ARG A 24 8.44 7.46 11.70
N ILE A 25 9.40 7.91 10.90
CA ILE A 25 9.72 7.31 9.59
C ILE A 25 10.02 5.83 9.79
N ARG A 26 10.97 5.51 10.67
CA ARG A 26 11.43 4.15 10.92
C ARG A 26 10.27 3.26 11.39
N GLU A 27 9.50 3.72 12.36
CA GLU A 27 8.31 3.01 12.85
C GLU A 27 7.33 2.67 11.71
N ARG A 28 7.00 3.65 10.87
CA ARG A 28 6.03 3.48 9.78
C ARG A 28 6.53 2.54 8.69
N ILE A 29 7.78 2.69 8.26
CA ILE A 29 8.35 1.78 7.24
C ILE A 29 8.52 0.37 7.79
N ASP A 30 8.89 0.20 9.07
CA ASP A 30 9.00 -1.11 9.71
C ASP A 30 7.65 -1.82 9.83
N PHE A 31 6.58 -1.07 10.16
CA PHE A 31 5.23 -1.62 10.17
C PHE A 31 4.81 -2.09 8.77
N VAL A 32 4.94 -1.22 7.76
CA VAL A 32 4.50 -1.55 6.39
C VAL A 32 5.31 -2.69 5.79
N ARG A 33 6.62 -2.75 6.06
CA ARG A 33 7.52 -3.79 5.53
C ARG A 33 7.10 -5.22 5.90
N ARG A 34 6.36 -5.41 7.00
CA ARG A 34 5.83 -6.72 7.42
C ARG A 34 4.90 -7.35 6.38
N PHE A 35 4.33 -6.54 5.49
CA PHE A 35 3.42 -7.00 4.43
C PHE A 35 4.13 -7.25 3.08
N PHE A 36 5.46 -7.18 3.04
CA PHE A 36 6.28 -7.35 1.84
C PHE A 36 7.38 -8.42 2.06
N PRO A 37 7.01 -9.69 2.29
CA PRO A 37 7.97 -10.78 2.47
C PRO A 37 8.88 -10.98 1.25
N GLU A 38 8.45 -10.57 0.06
CA GLU A 38 9.27 -10.63 -1.17
C GLU A 38 10.51 -9.73 -1.11
N LEU A 39 10.59 -8.83 -0.12
CA LEU A 39 11.76 -8.00 0.14
C LEU A 39 12.62 -8.56 1.28
N ASP A 40 12.31 -9.71 1.87
CA ASP A 40 13.15 -10.27 2.93
C ASP A 40 14.59 -10.51 2.44
N GLY A 41 15.56 -10.18 3.29
CA GLY A 41 16.98 -10.19 2.93
C GLY A 41 17.46 -9.02 2.04
N VAL A 42 16.55 -8.14 1.58
CA VAL A 42 16.86 -6.95 0.78
C VAL A 42 16.98 -5.71 1.65
N THR A 43 18.17 -5.10 1.67
CA THR A 43 18.35 -3.77 2.28
C THR A 43 17.81 -2.69 1.35
N VAL A 44 16.80 -1.95 1.79
CA VAL A 44 16.19 -0.86 1.02
C VAL A 44 16.74 0.47 1.50
N ARG A 45 17.20 1.33 0.58
CA ARG A 45 17.65 2.67 0.92
C ARG A 45 16.45 3.60 1.15
N VAL A 46 16.51 4.45 2.18
CA VAL A 46 15.44 5.40 2.53
C VAL A 46 15.94 6.84 2.46
N GLY A 47 15.37 7.60 1.53
CA GLY A 47 15.61 9.02 1.31
C GLY A 47 14.44 9.90 1.76
N LEU A 48 14.65 11.22 1.79
CA LEU A 48 13.55 12.19 1.97
C LEU A 48 13.18 12.81 0.62
N ALA A 49 11.89 12.77 0.28
CA ALA A 49 11.35 13.51 -0.86
C ALA A 49 11.27 15.00 -0.49
N ARG A 50 12.01 15.85 -1.22
CA ARG A 50 12.03 17.31 -1.03
C ARG A 50 11.29 18.09 -2.12
N LYS A 51 11.01 17.48 -3.27
CA LYS A 51 10.34 18.14 -4.39
C LYS A 51 8.85 18.37 -4.05
N PRO A 52 8.32 19.60 -4.17
CA PRO A 52 6.90 19.87 -4.05
C PRO A 52 6.10 18.97 -5.02
N GLY A 53 4.95 18.45 -4.57
CA GLY A 53 4.10 17.53 -5.34
C GLY A 53 4.51 16.05 -5.33
N VAL A 54 5.72 15.69 -4.90
CA VAL A 54 6.15 14.29 -4.77
C VAL A 54 5.85 13.78 -3.35
N LEU A 55 5.08 12.70 -3.25
CA LEU A 55 4.70 12.07 -1.96
C LEU A 55 5.65 10.92 -1.61
N GLY A 56 6.11 10.20 -2.62
CA GLY A 56 7.24 9.28 -2.55
C GLY A 56 7.81 8.98 -3.93
N TRP A 57 8.91 8.23 -3.98
CA TRP A 57 9.44 7.64 -5.21
C TRP A 57 10.18 6.34 -4.89
N GLY A 58 9.94 5.28 -5.67
CA GLY A 58 10.64 4.01 -5.60
C GLY A 58 11.66 3.87 -6.73
N SER A 59 12.86 3.41 -6.42
CA SER A 59 13.88 3.09 -7.41
C SER A 59 13.41 1.97 -8.33
N LEU A 60 13.53 2.20 -9.63
CA LEU A 60 13.27 1.20 -10.66
C LEU A 60 14.49 0.29 -10.94
N ASP A 61 15.63 0.56 -10.30
CA ASP A 61 16.83 -0.28 -10.36
C ASP A 61 16.72 -1.41 -9.31
N PRO A 62 16.57 -2.68 -9.72
CA PRO A 62 16.46 -3.79 -8.80
C PRO A 62 17.73 -4.01 -7.97
N GLY A 63 18.91 -3.63 -8.48
CA GLY A 63 20.20 -3.74 -7.79
C GLY A 63 20.44 -2.60 -6.78
N ARG A 64 19.67 -1.52 -6.86
CA ARG A 64 19.74 -0.37 -5.94
C ARG A 64 18.34 0.01 -5.43
N PRO A 65 17.68 -0.86 -4.66
CA PRO A 65 16.34 -0.61 -4.16
C PRO A 65 16.34 0.57 -3.19
N ALA A 66 15.50 1.56 -3.47
CA ALA A 66 15.41 2.76 -2.65
C ALA A 66 14.00 3.32 -2.68
N ILE A 67 13.55 3.90 -1.57
CA ILE A 67 12.32 4.68 -1.49
C ILE A 67 12.64 6.07 -0.94
N TRP A 68 11.97 7.08 -1.47
CA TRP A 68 11.98 8.44 -0.93
C TRP A 68 10.62 8.70 -0.34
N ILE A 69 10.58 9.22 0.88
CA ILE A 69 9.33 9.45 1.60
C ILE A 69 9.22 10.92 2.00
N ARG A 70 8.00 11.44 2.02
CA ARG A 70 7.75 12.78 2.51
C ARG A 70 7.55 12.77 4.03
N PRO A 71 8.43 13.40 4.82
CA PRO A 71 8.43 13.23 6.28
C PRO A 71 7.16 13.71 6.99
N ARG A 72 6.40 14.63 6.37
CA ARG A 72 5.14 15.17 6.92
C ARG A 72 3.88 14.44 6.43
N ARG A 73 4.02 13.50 5.49
CA ARG A 73 2.94 12.72 4.86
C ARG A 73 3.40 11.26 4.78
N LEU A 74 3.21 10.56 5.89
CA LEU A 74 3.65 9.19 6.14
C LEU A 74 2.44 8.27 6.23
N GLU A 75 1.54 8.39 5.26
CA GLU A 75 0.44 7.45 5.09
C GLU A 75 1.00 6.05 4.81
N TYR A 76 0.39 5.04 5.43
CA TYR A 76 0.82 3.66 5.22
C TYR A 76 0.67 3.24 3.77
N PHE A 77 -0.40 3.68 3.10
CA PHE A 77 -0.65 3.36 1.71
C PHE A 77 0.46 3.92 0.81
N THR A 78 0.88 5.17 1.02
CA THR A 78 1.98 5.79 0.26
C THR A 78 3.28 4.98 0.40
N ILE A 79 3.65 4.60 1.62
CA ILE A 79 4.86 3.78 1.85
C ILE A 79 4.73 2.42 1.16
N ALA A 80 3.56 1.79 1.28
CA ALA A 80 3.29 0.50 0.67
C ALA A 80 3.34 0.57 -0.88
N HIS A 81 2.85 1.66 -1.47
CA HIS A 81 2.95 1.95 -2.90
C HIS A 81 4.40 2.01 -3.37
N GLU A 82 5.25 2.75 -2.66
CA GLU A 82 6.67 2.83 -3.00
C GLU A 82 7.40 1.48 -2.86
N LEU A 83 7.02 0.64 -1.88
CA LEU A 83 7.55 -0.72 -1.78
C LEU A 83 7.04 -1.62 -2.91
N THR A 84 5.80 -1.45 -3.37
CA THR A 84 5.27 -2.17 -4.53
C THR A 84 6.03 -1.82 -5.81
N HIS A 85 6.49 -0.57 -5.99
CA HIS A 85 7.39 -0.22 -7.09
C HIS A 85 8.70 -1.03 -7.07
N LEU A 86 9.24 -1.35 -5.89
CA LEU A 86 10.43 -2.21 -5.79
C LEU A 86 10.15 -3.64 -6.27
N LEU A 87 8.92 -4.12 -6.13
CA LEU A 87 8.49 -5.40 -6.68
C LEU A 87 8.29 -5.32 -8.21
N GLN A 88 7.78 -4.21 -8.72
CA GLN A 88 7.68 -3.95 -10.16
C GLN A 88 9.06 -3.91 -10.83
N ALA A 89 10.03 -3.27 -10.19
CA ALA A 89 11.42 -3.24 -10.63
C ALA A 89 12.05 -4.64 -10.71
N ARG A 90 11.62 -5.56 -9.82
CA ARG A 90 12.04 -6.97 -9.79
C ARG A 90 11.23 -7.89 -10.71
N GLY A 91 10.21 -7.37 -11.39
CA GLY A 91 9.32 -8.17 -12.24
C GLY A 91 8.37 -9.11 -11.47
N LEU A 92 8.24 -8.93 -10.15
CA LEU A 92 7.39 -9.78 -9.30
C LEU A 92 5.90 -9.39 -9.39
N VAL A 93 5.61 -8.14 -9.76
CA VAL A 93 4.25 -7.65 -10.00
C VAL A 93 4.21 -6.80 -11.29
N PRO A 94 3.04 -6.67 -11.95
CA PRO A 94 2.94 -5.93 -13.21
C PRO A 94 3.31 -4.46 -13.04
N ARG A 95 3.95 -3.89 -14.08
CA ARG A 95 4.34 -2.48 -14.13
C ARG A 95 3.13 -1.54 -14.29
N GLY A 96 3.37 -0.26 -13.96
CA GLY A 96 2.43 0.84 -14.12
C GLY A 96 1.71 1.21 -12.81
N GLU A 97 1.33 2.48 -12.69
CA GLU A 97 0.79 3.04 -11.44
C GLU A 97 -0.53 2.41 -10.99
N ARG A 98 -1.44 2.12 -11.93
CA ARG A 98 -2.73 1.47 -11.62
C ARG A 98 -2.53 0.06 -11.07
N ALA A 99 -1.57 -0.68 -11.64
CA ALA A 99 -1.20 -1.98 -11.09
C ALA A 99 -0.48 -1.80 -9.74
N CYS A 100 0.36 -0.78 -9.57
CA CYS A 100 1.01 -0.50 -8.30
C CYS A 100 -0.03 -0.29 -7.17
N ASP A 101 -1.03 0.56 -7.39
CA ASP A 101 -2.13 0.77 -6.44
C ASP A 101 -2.87 -0.55 -6.13
N LEU A 102 -3.24 -1.33 -7.16
CA LEU A 102 -4.01 -2.56 -6.98
C LEU A 102 -3.25 -3.59 -6.15
N TRP A 103 -1.96 -3.82 -6.45
CA TRP A 103 -1.13 -4.75 -5.67
C TRP A 103 -0.83 -4.23 -4.28
N THR A 104 -0.81 -2.91 -4.08
CA THR A 104 -0.67 -2.30 -2.76
C THR A 104 -1.93 -2.55 -1.91
N LEU A 105 -3.13 -2.32 -2.47
CA LEU A 105 -4.40 -2.61 -1.79
C LEU A 105 -4.50 -4.08 -1.37
N ALA A 106 -4.03 -5.00 -2.20
CA ALA A 106 -4.13 -6.43 -1.91
C ALA A 106 -3.26 -6.90 -0.72
N ARG A 107 -2.29 -6.08 -0.28
CA ARG A 107 -1.38 -6.41 0.83
C ARG A 107 -2.14 -6.67 2.11
N SER A 108 -2.83 -5.66 2.62
CA SER A 108 -3.58 -5.75 3.87
C SER A 108 -4.46 -4.52 4.05
N PRO A 109 -5.68 -4.64 4.60
CA PRO A 109 -6.47 -3.47 4.97
C PRO A 109 -5.77 -2.56 5.99
N LEU A 110 -4.83 -3.10 6.78
CA LEU A 110 -4.07 -2.33 7.77
C LEU A 110 -3.11 -1.30 7.15
N VAL A 111 -2.79 -1.41 5.86
CA VAL A 111 -1.96 -0.43 5.15
C VAL A 111 -2.77 0.50 4.24
N VAL A 112 -4.10 0.37 4.22
CA VAL A 112 -5.00 1.15 3.35
C VAL A 112 -5.67 2.26 4.18
N ASP A 113 -4.86 3.24 4.59
CA ASP A 113 -5.28 4.35 5.46
C ASP A 113 -5.75 5.60 4.69
N VAL A 114 -5.58 5.62 3.37
CA VAL A 114 -6.04 6.66 2.44
C VAL A 114 -6.49 6.04 1.11
N PRO A 115 -7.32 6.74 0.31
CA PRO A 115 -7.68 6.26 -1.02
C PRO A 115 -6.46 6.15 -1.96
N PRO A 116 -6.40 5.11 -2.82
CA PRO A 116 -5.43 5.03 -3.92
C PRO A 116 -5.62 6.20 -4.92
N ALA A 117 -4.54 6.59 -5.59
CA ALA A 117 -4.51 7.81 -6.41
C ALA A 117 -4.78 7.56 -7.90
N TYR A 118 -4.42 6.38 -8.41
CA TYR A 118 -4.41 6.05 -9.84
C TYR A 118 -5.57 5.15 -10.27
N LEU A 119 -6.15 4.37 -9.34
CA LEU A 119 -7.36 3.60 -9.60
C LEU A 119 -8.60 4.50 -9.70
N ARG A 120 -9.54 4.15 -10.59
CA ARG A 120 -10.79 4.92 -10.75
C ARG A 120 -11.77 4.51 -9.66
N LEU A 121 -11.75 5.25 -8.57
CA LEU A 121 -12.69 5.11 -7.45
C LEU A 121 -13.89 6.07 -7.58
N PRO A 122 -15.03 5.76 -6.94
CA PRO A 122 -16.13 6.71 -6.79
C PRO A 122 -15.65 8.03 -6.17
N ARG A 123 -16.25 9.15 -6.58
CA ARG A 123 -15.79 10.50 -6.23
C ARG A 123 -15.81 10.73 -4.72
N GLU A 124 -16.78 10.15 -4.04
CA GLU A 124 -17.02 10.22 -2.61
C GLU A 124 -15.86 9.59 -1.85
N LEU A 125 -15.46 8.38 -2.25
CA LEU A 125 -14.33 7.65 -1.68
C LEU A 125 -13.02 8.38 -1.95
N ARG A 126 -12.80 8.86 -3.18
CA ARG A 126 -11.57 9.59 -3.57
C ARG A 126 -11.38 10.90 -2.80
N ARG A 127 -12.46 11.52 -2.33
CA ARG A 127 -12.42 12.77 -1.55
C ARG A 127 -12.15 12.55 -0.06
N ARG A 128 -12.17 11.30 0.41
CA ARG A 128 -11.87 10.98 1.81
C ARG A 128 -10.43 11.35 2.13
N ARG A 129 -10.23 12.01 3.28
CA ARG A 129 -8.88 12.23 3.83
C ARG A 129 -8.31 10.96 4.45
N ARG A 130 -9.17 10.09 4.97
CA ARG A 130 -8.87 8.81 5.62
C ARG A 130 -9.98 7.83 5.30
N LEU A 131 -9.61 6.57 5.12
CA LEU A 131 -10.56 5.47 4.96
C LEU A 131 -10.88 4.86 6.32
N ASP A 132 -12.12 4.41 6.48
CA ASP A 132 -12.50 3.59 7.63
C ASP A 132 -12.11 2.11 7.42
N ALA A 133 -12.25 1.30 8.47
CA ALA A 133 -11.87 -0.11 8.42
C ALA A 133 -12.70 -0.94 7.43
N ALA A 134 -13.98 -0.59 7.23
CA ALA A 134 -14.85 -1.28 6.29
C ALA A 134 -14.48 -0.94 4.84
N GLU A 135 -14.20 0.32 4.55
CA GLU A 135 -13.70 0.79 3.25
C GLU A 135 -12.34 0.14 2.92
N ALA A 136 -11.40 0.12 3.86
CA ALA A 136 -10.11 -0.53 3.69
C ALA A 136 -10.23 -2.04 3.43
N THR A 137 -11.13 -2.71 4.16
CA THR A 137 -11.41 -4.14 3.99
C THR A 137 -12.03 -4.45 2.63
N LEU A 138 -13.02 -3.65 2.22
CA LEU A 138 -13.65 -3.76 0.91
C LEU A 138 -12.62 -3.66 -0.21
N LEU A 139 -11.82 -2.59 -0.21
CA LEU A 139 -10.80 -2.37 -1.24
C LEU A 139 -9.76 -3.50 -1.27
N SER A 140 -9.30 -3.96 -0.11
CA SER A 140 -8.30 -5.03 -0.03
C SER A 140 -8.85 -6.36 -0.56
N ALA A 141 -10.09 -6.70 -0.19
CA ALA A 141 -10.75 -7.92 -0.66
C ALA A 141 -11.02 -7.89 -2.17
N SER A 142 -11.53 -6.75 -2.68
CA SER A 142 -11.74 -6.55 -4.13
C SER A 142 -10.43 -6.62 -4.91
N ALA A 143 -9.34 -6.05 -4.38
CA ALA A 143 -8.04 -6.08 -5.04
C ALA A 143 -7.48 -7.52 -5.16
N ARG A 144 -7.62 -8.33 -4.10
CA ARG A 144 -7.22 -9.75 -4.11
C ARG A 144 -7.99 -10.54 -5.17
N ARG A 145 -9.32 -10.39 -5.22
CA ARG A 145 -10.15 -11.02 -6.27
C ARG A 145 -9.73 -10.62 -7.68
N ALA A 146 -9.41 -9.34 -7.89
CA ALA A 146 -8.95 -8.86 -9.19
C ALA A 146 -7.58 -9.46 -9.58
N ILE A 147 -6.64 -9.57 -8.64
CA ILE A 147 -5.34 -10.21 -8.88
C ILE A 147 -5.51 -11.70 -9.21
N GLU A 148 -6.38 -12.41 -8.50
CA GLU A 148 -6.71 -13.80 -8.80
C GLU A 148 -7.35 -13.96 -10.20
N ALA A 149 -8.25 -13.06 -10.58
CA ALA A 149 -8.83 -13.04 -11.92
C ALA A 149 -7.77 -12.84 -13.00
N ARG A 150 -6.81 -11.94 -12.77
CA ARG A 150 -5.66 -11.78 -13.66
C ARG A 150 -4.81 -13.04 -13.74
N ALA A 151 -4.56 -13.71 -12.62
CA ALA A 151 -3.79 -14.97 -12.60
C ALA A 151 -4.46 -16.05 -13.46
N ARG A 152 -5.79 -16.03 -13.56
CA ARG A 152 -6.59 -16.88 -14.47
C ARG A 152 -6.65 -16.38 -15.93
N GLY A 153 -5.92 -15.33 -16.26
CA GLY A 153 -5.85 -14.78 -17.62
C GLY A 153 -6.80 -13.60 -17.92
N ASP A 154 -7.57 -13.11 -16.95
CA ASP A 154 -8.47 -11.98 -17.19
C ASP A 154 -7.69 -10.66 -17.36
N ARG A 155 -7.69 -10.14 -18.58
CA ARG A 155 -7.05 -8.85 -18.92
C ARG A 155 -7.85 -7.64 -18.47
N ARG A 156 -9.12 -7.80 -18.09
CA ARG A 156 -10.02 -6.73 -17.64
C ARG A 156 -10.06 -6.56 -16.12
N TYR A 157 -9.20 -7.27 -15.39
CA TYR A 157 -9.17 -7.29 -13.92
C TYR A 157 -9.19 -5.89 -13.26
N LEU A 158 -8.48 -4.89 -13.80
CA LEU A 158 -8.50 -3.51 -13.28
C LEU A 158 -9.90 -2.87 -13.44
N ALA A 159 -10.51 -3.00 -14.62
CA ALA A 159 -11.84 -2.47 -14.87
C ALA A 159 -12.91 -3.20 -14.03
N ASN A 160 -12.71 -4.51 -13.80
CA ASN A 160 -13.59 -5.31 -12.95
C ASN A 160 -13.50 -4.87 -11.49
N PHE A 161 -12.29 -4.64 -10.97
CA PHE A 161 -12.08 -4.05 -9.65
C PHE A 161 -12.83 -2.72 -9.50
N GLU A 162 -12.63 -1.78 -10.44
CA GLU A 162 -13.25 -0.45 -10.37
C GLU A 162 -14.78 -0.52 -10.38
N ARG A 163 -15.36 -1.40 -11.22
CA ARG A 163 -16.82 -1.64 -11.26
C ARG A 163 -17.34 -2.29 -9.98
N GLU A 164 -16.61 -3.25 -9.44
CA GLU A 164 -16.98 -3.95 -8.21
C GLU A 164 -17.03 -2.99 -7.01
N VAL A 165 -16.02 -2.13 -6.85
CA VAL A 165 -15.98 -1.12 -5.79
C VAL A 165 -17.11 -0.10 -5.95
N GLN A 166 -17.38 0.35 -7.18
CA GLN A 166 -18.50 1.24 -7.46
C GLN A 166 -19.85 0.60 -7.07
N ALA A 167 -20.07 -0.65 -7.44
CA ALA A 167 -21.30 -1.38 -7.12
C ALA A 167 -21.47 -1.60 -5.62
N ALA A 168 -20.39 -1.99 -4.91
CA ALA A 168 -20.42 -2.23 -3.47
C ALA A 168 -20.73 -0.96 -2.66
N LEU A 169 -20.29 0.21 -3.12
CA LEU A 169 -20.59 1.48 -2.46
C LEU A 169 -21.98 2.05 -2.80
N ALA A 170 -22.55 1.66 -3.95
CA ALA A 170 -23.92 2.02 -4.32
C ALA A 170 -24.98 1.15 -3.64
N ALA A 171 -24.61 -0.06 -3.21
CA ALA A 171 -25.52 -0.96 -2.52
C ALA A 171 -25.96 -0.37 -1.15
N PRO A 172 -27.26 -0.45 -0.79
CA PRO A 172 -27.71 0.00 0.52
C PRO A 172 -26.97 -0.77 1.60
N ARG A 173 -26.33 -0.03 2.52
CA ARG A 173 -25.68 -0.63 3.70
C ARG A 173 -26.77 -1.36 4.47
N ARG A 174 -26.69 -2.69 4.54
CA ARG A 174 -27.53 -3.48 5.43
C ARG A 174 -27.37 -2.89 6.84
N PRO A 175 -28.46 -2.49 7.52
CA PRO A 175 -28.35 -2.06 8.90
C PRO A 175 -27.73 -3.21 9.70
N ALA A 176 -26.78 -2.88 10.58
CA ALA A 176 -26.28 -3.84 11.54
C ALA A 176 -27.50 -4.38 12.31
N LEU A 177 -27.68 -5.71 12.31
CA LEU A 177 -28.67 -6.36 13.15
C LEU A 177 -28.44 -5.86 14.57
N ALA A 178 -29.42 -5.10 15.10
CA ALA A 178 -29.41 -4.70 16.49
C ALA A 178 -29.29 -5.98 17.35
N PRO A 179 -28.46 -5.97 18.40
CA PRO A 179 -28.36 -7.14 19.26
C PRO A 179 -29.75 -7.47 19.78
N ALA A 180 -30.16 -8.72 19.59
CA ALA A 180 -31.43 -9.21 20.09
C ALA A 180 -31.48 -8.92 21.59
N ALA A 181 -32.42 -8.08 22.00
CA ALA A 181 -32.67 -7.81 23.41
C ALA A 181 -32.96 -9.15 24.09
N ALA A 182 -32.04 -9.59 24.95
CA ALA A 182 -32.26 -10.72 25.83
C ALA A 182 -33.48 -10.37 26.69
N ARG A 183 -34.59 -11.08 26.44
CA ARG A 183 -35.76 -11.03 27.32
C ARG A 183 -35.40 -11.83 28.57
N ALA A 184 -35.44 -11.14 29.71
CA ALA A 184 -35.43 -11.72 31.05
C ALA A 184 -36.73 -12.47 31.33
#